data_AF-A0A527ZQG0-F1
#
_entry.id   AF-A0A527ZQG0-F1
#
_cell.length_a   1.000
_cell.length_b   1.000
_cell.length_c   1.000
_cell.angle_alpha   90.00
_cell.angle_beta   90.00
_cell.angle_gamma   90.00
#
_symmetry.space_group_name_H-M   'P 1'
#
loop_
_entity.id
_entity.type
_entity.pdbx_description
1 polymer ?
#
loop_
_entity_poly.entity_id
_entity_poly.type
_entity_poly.pdbx_seq_one_letter_code
_entity_poly.pdbx_strand_id
1 'polypeptide(L)'
;ATNAAMVLAKPTGQPPRALAERLAQALRADPDIAAADVAGPGFVNLRLKDAFWQVHLTGLLGEGRNYGRSTVGGGKKANVEYVSANPTGPMHVGHCRGAVVGDALANLMAFAGYDVTKEYVINDAGSQIDVLGRSAMLRYREALGDAIGEIPAGLYPGDYLVPVGQALASEFGRSLLLMPDEEALAIVKDRTIDAMMAMIRDDLALLNVHHDVFFSERTLHADHARKIRSAINDLTLKGHIYKGKLPPPKGEKPDDWEDREQTLFRSTAVGDDMDRALVKSDGTFTYFAADVA
;
A
#
# COMPACT_ATOMS: atom_id res chain seq x y z
N ALA A 1 -1.64 37.05 -7.81
CA ALA A 1 -0.65 38.11 -7.51
C ALA A 1 0.73 37.61 -7.88
N THR A 2 1.67 38.50 -8.22
CA THR A 2 3.07 38.14 -8.49
C THR A 2 4.04 39.03 -7.71
N ASN A 3 5.18 38.48 -7.28
CA ASN A 3 6.28 39.19 -6.64
C ASN A 3 7.46 39.45 -7.62
N ALA A 4 7.26 39.24 -8.93
CA ALA A 4 8.32 39.31 -9.93
C ALA A 4 9.13 40.62 -9.87
N ALA A 5 8.48 41.76 -9.60
CA ALA A 5 9.16 43.04 -9.45
C ALA A 5 10.20 43.06 -8.31
N MET A 6 9.93 42.35 -7.21
CA MET A 6 10.86 42.26 -6.08
C MET A 6 12.06 41.37 -6.43
N VAL A 7 11.80 40.24 -7.10
CA VAL A 7 12.84 39.31 -7.56
C VAL A 7 13.76 39.97 -8.58
N LEU A 8 13.19 40.78 -9.49
CA LEU A 8 13.90 41.42 -10.59
C LEU A 8 14.52 42.78 -10.25
N ALA A 9 14.15 43.40 -9.13
CA ALA A 9 14.64 44.73 -8.74
C ALA A 9 16.17 44.82 -8.68
N LYS A 10 16.82 43.84 -8.02
CA LYS A 10 18.29 43.83 -7.87
C LYS A 10 19.01 43.63 -9.21
N PRO A 11 18.68 42.63 -10.05
CA PRO A 11 19.26 42.48 -11.38
C PRO A 11 19.06 43.69 -12.31
N THR A 12 17.94 44.40 -12.17
CA THR A 12 17.57 45.51 -13.05
C THR A 12 17.98 46.89 -12.52
N GLY A 13 18.56 46.95 -11.32
CA GLY A 13 18.97 48.21 -10.68
C GLY A 13 17.80 49.17 -10.41
N GLN A 14 16.56 48.68 -10.41
CA GLN A 14 15.36 49.50 -10.30
C GLN A 14 14.66 49.28 -8.95
N PRO A 15 14.03 50.33 -8.37
CA PRO A 15 13.18 50.15 -7.19
C PRO A 15 12.05 49.14 -7.49
N PRO A 16 11.80 48.14 -6.63
CA PRO A 16 10.77 47.13 -6.85
C PRO A 16 9.40 47.72 -7.20
N ARG A 17 9.02 48.81 -6.55
CA ARG A 17 7.74 49.48 -6.80
C ARG A 17 7.65 50.08 -8.20
N ALA A 18 8.73 50.67 -8.70
CA ALA A 18 8.78 51.22 -10.05
C ALA A 18 8.69 50.10 -11.10
N LEU A 19 9.32 48.96 -10.84
CA LEU A 19 9.21 47.79 -11.71
C LEU A 19 7.79 47.17 -11.67
N ALA A 20 7.17 47.14 -10.49
CA ALA A 20 5.78 46.69 -10.32
C ALA A 20 4.77 47.57 -11.06
N GLU A 21 4.94 48.90 -11.04
CA GLU A 21 4.12 49.85 -11.81
C GLU A 21 4.18 49.55 -13.31
N ARG A 22 5.39 49.34 -13.84
CA ARG A 22 5.60 48.99 -15.26
C ARG A 22 4.94 47.65 -15.62
N LEU A 23 5.11 46.64 -14.77
CA LEU A 23 4.46 45.34 -14.96
C LEU A 23 2.93 45.45 -14.91
N ALA A 24 2.39 46.19 -13.94
CA ALA A 24 0.96 46.42 -13.82
C ALA A 24 0.41 47.15 -15.05
N GLN A 25 1.12 48.16 -15.57
CA GLN A 25 0.72 48.86 -16.79
C GLN A 25 0.68 47.92 -18.00
N ALA A 26 1.70 47.09 -18.19
CA ALA A 26 1.72 46.11 -19.27
C ALA A 26 0.58 45.08 -19.14
N LEU A 27 0.30 44.61 -17.92
CA LEU A 27 -0.76 43.65 -17.64
C LEU A 27 -2.16 44.25 -17.84
N ARG A 28 -2.38 45.55 -17.60
CA ARG A 28 -3.67 46.21 -17.89
C ARG A 28 -4.02 46.26 -19.39
N ALA A 29 -3.04 46.05 -20.28
CA ALA A 29 -3.30 46.00 -21.72
C ALA A 29 -3.94 44.67 -22.16
N ASP A 30 -3.88 43.64 -21.33
CA ASP A 30 -4.50 42.35 -21.60
C ASP A 30 -6.05 42.45 -21.53
N PRO A 31 -6.79 42.00 -22.55
CA PRO A 31 -8.23 42.11 -22.59
C PRO A 31 -8.94 41.33 -21.48
N ASP A 32 -8.31 40.32 -20.87
CA ASP A 32 -8.90 39.49 -19.81
C ASP A 32 -8.65 40.07 -18.41
N ILE A 33 -7.79 41.08 -18.28
CA ILE A 33 -7.47 41.72 -17.01
C ILE A 33 -8.42 42.89 -16.74
N ALA A 34 -9.17 42.80 -15.64
CA ALA A 34 -10.05 43.88 -15.15
C ALA A 34 -9.26 44.94 -14.39
N ALA A 35 -8.27 44.53 -13.60
CA ALA A 35 -7.38 45.41 -12.86
C ALA A 35 -6.04 44.74 -12.58
N ALA A 36 -4.97 45.55 -12.58
CA ALA A 36 -3.66 45.18 -12.06
C ALA A 36 -3.19 46.29 -11.12
N ASP A 37 -3.03 45.99 -9.84
CA ASP A 37 -2.76 47.00 -8.79
C ASP A 37 -1.47 46.67 -8.05
N VAL A 38 -0.64 47.69 -7.82
CA VAL A 38 0.62 47.55 -7.08
C VAL A 38 0.35 47.67 -5.58
N ALA A 39 0.73 46.65 -4.83
CA ALA A 39 0.56 46.59 -3.38
C ALA A 39 1.89 46.45 -2.63
N GLY A 40 1.95 47.09 -1.46
CA GLY A 40 3.07 46.98 -0.52
C GLY A 40 4.45 47.20 -1.17
N PRO A 41 5.41 46.28 -0.98
CA PRO A 41 6.78 46.43 -1.46
C PRO A 41 6.97 46.20 -2.96
N GLY A 42 5.91 46.00 -3.74
CA GLY A 42 5.99 45.75 -5.18
C GLY A 42 5.30 44.46 -5.66
N PHE A 43 4.30 43.97 -4.92
CA PHE A 43 3.42 42.93 -5.46
C PHE A 43 2.51 43.52 -6.53
N VAL A 44 2.24 42.76 -7.58
CA VAL A 44 1.20 43.10 -8.57
C VAL A 44 0.03 42.15 -8.37
N ASN A 45 -1.08 42.69 -7.88
CA ASN A 45 -2.34 41.97 -7.71
C ASN A 45 -3.15 42.06 -9.00
N LEU A 46 -3.71 40.94 -9.44
CA LEU A 46 -4.49 40.85 -10.67
C LEU A 46 -5.92 40.48 -10.36
N ARG A 47 -6.86 41.13 -11.04
CA ARG A 47 -8.26 40.74 -11.08
C ARG A 47 -8.64 40.51 -12.53
N LEU A 48 -9.13 39.31 -12.82
CA LEU A 48 -9.61 38.94 -14.16
C LEU A 48 -11.05 39.43 -14.35
N LYS A 49 -11.45 39.65 -15.60
CA LYS A 49 -12.83 39.98 -15.96
C LYS A 49 -13.71 38.74 -15.85
N ASP A 50 -15.01 38.95 -15.60
CA ASP A 50 -15.98 37.85 -15.53
C ASP A 50 -16.06 37.05 -16.85
N ALA A 51 -15.86 37.72 -18.00
CA ALA A 51 -15.82 37.09 -19.30
C ALA A 51 -14.75 36.00 -19.42
N PHE A 52 -13.58 36.19 -18.78
CA PHE A 52 -12.52 35.18 -18.74
C PHE A 52 -13.03 33.90 -18.06
N TRP A 53 -13.68 34.04 -16.90
CA TRP A 53 -14.22 32.89 -16.16
C TRP A 53 -15.35 32.19 -16.92
N GLN A 54 -16.19 32.94 -17.64
CA GLN A 54 -17.26 32.36 -18.48
C GLN A 54 -16.70 31.53 -19.64
N VAL A 55 -15.65 32.02 -20.30
CA VAL A 55 -14.93 31.27 -21.34
C VAL A 55 -14.26 30.04 -20.74
N HIS A 56 -13.59 30.18 -19.59
CA HIS A 56 -12.96 29.07 -18.88
C HIS A 56 -13.97 27.98 -18.51
N LEU A 57 -15.14 28.35 -17.95
CA LEU A 57 -16.24 27.42 -17.64
C LEU A 57 -16.72 26.67 -18.89
N THR A 58 -16.79 27.33 -20.05
CA THR A 58 -17.14 26.67 -21.31
C THR A 58 -16.09 25.60 -21.67
N GLY A 59 -14.81 25.90 -21.46
CA GLY A 59 -13.72 24.91 -21.59
C GLY A 59 -13.89 23.73 -20.63
N LEU A 60 -14.21 23.98 -19.36
CA LEU A 60 -14.45 22.93 -18.36
C LEU A 60 -15.55 21.98 -18.78
N LEU A 61 -16.67 22.53 -19.26
CA LEU A 61 -17.81 21.76 -19.72
C LEU A 61 -17.47 20.96 -20.98
N GLY A 62 -16.63 21.49 -21.87
CA GLY A 62 -16.13 20.79 -23.05
C GLY A 62 -15.23 19.60 -22.70
N GLU A 63 -14.36 19.73 -21.70
CA GLU A 63 -13.48 18.65 -21.23
C GLU A 63 -14.23 17.61 -20.37
N GLY A 64 -15.29 18.02 -19.67
CA GLY A 64 -16.15 17.15 -18.88
C GLY A 64 -15.37 16.38 -17.81
N ARG A 65 -15.50 15.05 -17.81
CA ARG A 65 -14.78 14.16 -16.86
C ARG A 65 -13.26 14.14 -17.07
N ASN A 66 -12.75 14.72 -18.15
CA ASN A 66 -11.32 14.84 -18.41
C ASN A 66 -10.73 16.17 -17.93
N TYR A 67 -11.55 17.09 -17.41
CA TYR A 67 -11.02 18.34 -16.91
C TYR A 67 -10.01 18.11 -15.78
N GLY A 68 -8.82 18.70 -15.93
CA GLY A 68 -7.70 18.54 -14.99
C GLY A 68 -6.88 17.27 -15.20
N ARG A 69 -7.20 16.45 -16.21
CA ARG A 69 -6.38 15.29 -16.59
C ARG A 69 -4.99 15.77 -17.00
N SER A 70 -3.96 15.10 -16.53
CA SER A 70 -2.57 15.44 -16.82
C SER A 70 -1.89 14.32 -17.61
N THR A 71 -0.84 14.69 -18.35
CA THR A 71 0.04 13.74 -19.06
C THR A 71 1.41 13.61 -18.40
N VAL A 72 1.58 14.15 -17.19
CA VAL A 72 2.87 14.16 -16.46
C VAL A 72 3.43 12.75 -16.24
N GLY A 73 2.55 11.75 -16.09
CA GLY A 73 2.95 10.35 -15.94
C GLY A 73 3.55 9.75 -17.21
N GLY A 74 3.18 10.25 -18.39
CA GLY A 74 3.76 9.82 -19.67
C GLY A 74 3.66 8.32 -19.94
N GLY A 75 2.63 7.63 -19.41
CA GLY A 75 2.48 6.17 -19.52
C GLY A 75 3.48 5.36 -18.70
N LYS A 76 4.21 5.99 -17.77
CA LYS A 76 5.09 5.25 -16.85
C LYS A 76 4.26 4.32 -15.98
N LYS A 77 4.75 3.09 -15.85
CA LYS A 77 4.15 2.08 -14.98
C LYS A 77 4.31 2.47 -13.51
N ALA A 78 3.25 2.31 -12.75
CA ALA A 78 3.25 2.48 -11.31
C ALA A 78 2.43 1.38 -10.65
N ASN A 79 3.03 0.67 -9.71
CA ASN A 79 2.29 -0.23 -8.83
C ASN A 79 1.88 0.54 -7.57
N VAL A 80 0.61 0.51 -7.22
CA VAL A 80 0.10 1.06 -5.97
C VAL A 80 -0.45 -0.10 -5.15
N GLU A 81 0.35 -0.54 -4.18
CA GLU A 81 -0.04 -1.54 -3.21
C GLU A 81 -0.78 -0.88 -2.04
N TYR A 82 -1.94 -1.41 -1.65
CA TYR A 82 -2.70 -0.89 -0.52
C TYR A 82 -3.70 -1.91 0.05
N VAL A 83 -4.12 -1.66 1.30
CA VAL A 83 -4.90 -2.56 2.16
C VAL A 83 -4.06 -3.72 2.68
N SER A 84 -3.64 -4.65 1.81
CA SER A 84 -2.80 -5.82 2.12
C SER A 84 -3.02 -6.41 3.51
N ALA A 85 -4.29 -6.54 3.91
CA ALA A 85 -4.67 -7.05 5.22
C ALA A 85 -4.51 -8.57 5.24
N ASN A 86 -4.10 -9.11 6.38
CA ASN A 86 -3.97 -10.56 6.53
C ASN A 86 -5.35 -11.21 6.34
N PRO A 87 -5.44 -12.34 5.61
CA PRO A 87 -6.71 -12.99 5.32
C PRO A 87 -7.21 -13.80 6.52
N THR A 88 -7.29 -13.16 7.70
CA THR A 88 -7.60 -13.81 8.98
C THR A 88 -9.00 -13.46 9.51
N GLY A 89 -9.73 -12.60 8.81
CA GLY A 89 -11.08 -12.21 9.17
C GLY A 89 -11.63 -11.03 8.35
N PRO A 90 -12.82 -10.52 8.71
CA PRO A 90 -13.46 -9.39 8.05
C PRO A 90 -12.66 -8.10 8.17
N MET A 91 -12.90 -7.17 7.24
CA MET A 91 -12.28 -5.86 7.33
C MET A 91 -12.92 -5.02 8.44
N HIS A 92 -12.10 -4.37 9.27
CA HIS A 92 -12.57 -3.37 10.24
C HIS A 92 -12.29 -1.93 9.77
N VAL A 93 -12.85 -0.94 10.47
CA VAL A 93 -12.70 0.49 10.17
C VAL A 93 -11.25 0.97 10.00
N GLY A 94 -10.29 0.35 10.69
CA GLY A 94 -8.86 0.63 10.50
C GLY A 94 -8.38 0.39 9.06
N HIS A 95 -8.89 -0.63 8.37
CA HIS A 95 -8.51 -0.95 6.99
C HIS A 95 -9.17 0.01 5.99
N CYS A 96 -10.33 0.59 6.32
CA CYS A 96 -11.03 1.54 5.45
C CYS A 96 -10.15 2.76 5.12
N ARG A 97 -9.35 3.24 6.07
CA ARG A 97 -8.40 4.33 5.82
C ARG A 97 -7.40 3.97 4.73
N GLY A 98 -6.77 2.80 4.84
CA GLY A 98 -5.81 2.31 3.85
C GLY A 98 -6.45 2.11 2.47
N ALA A 99 -7.67 1.55 2.45
CA ALA A 99 -8.44 1.33 1.22
C ALA A 99 -8.74 2.65 0.49
N VAL A 100 -9.31 3.63 1.17
CA VAL A 100 -9.72 4.90 0.56
C VAL A 100 -8.51 5.74 0.13
N VAL A 101 -7.46 5.80 0.96
CA VAL A 101 -6.25 6.58 0.62
C VAL A 101 -5.52 5.96 -0.56
N GLY A 102 -5.33 4.64 -0.56
CA GLY A 102 -4.67 3.92 -1.64
C GLY A 102 -5.43 4.03 -2.96
N ASP A 103 -6.76 3.81 -2.94
CA ASP A 103 -7.58 3.91 -4.14
C ASP A 103 -7.61 5.33 -4.72
N ALA A 104 -7.76 6.36 -3.86
CA ALA A 104 -7.72 7.75 -4.28
C ALA A 104 -6.38 8.14 -4.90
N LEU A 105 -5.26 7.67 -4.33
CA LEU A 105 -3.93 7.89 -4.88
C LEU A 105 -3.77 7.21 -6.25
N ALA A 106 -4.16 5.94 -6.36
CA ALA A 106 -4.09 5.19 -7.61
C ALA A 106 -4.93 5.84 -8.72
N ASN A 107 -6.15 6.29 -8.39
CA ASN A 107 -7.02 6.99 -9.33
C ASN A 107 -6.44 8.34 -9.75
N LEU A 108 -5.83 9.10 -8.82
CA LEU A 108 -5.17 10.37 -9.14
C LEU A 108 -3.96 10.15 -10.05
N MET A 109 -3.14 9.12 -9.78
CA MET A 109 -2.01 8.77 -10.63
C MET A 109 -2.46 8.36 -12.04
N ALA A 110 -3.50 7.53 -12.15
CA ALA A 110 -4.09 7.18 -13.44
C ALA A 110 -4.64 8.42 -14.18
N PHE A 111 -5.28 9.34 -13.44
CA PHE A 111 -5.75 10.63 -13.98
C PHE A 111 -4.60 11.58 -14.37
N ALA A 112 -3.42 11.38 -13.79
CA ALA A 112 -2.18 12.08 -14.15
C ALA A 112 -1.39 11.41 -15.28
N GLY A 113 -1.93 10.33 -15.88
CA GLY A 113 -1.38 9.69 -17.07
C GLY A 113 -0.33 8.60 -16.79
N TYR A 114 -0.34 8.02 -15.59
CA TYR A 114 0.44 6.80 -15.28
C TYR A 114 -0.31 5.53 -15.71
N ASP A 115 0.42 4.47 -16.06
CA ASP A 115 -0.10 3.11 -16.23
C ASP A 115 -0.12 2.43 -14.86
N VAL A 116 -1.24 2.57 -14.15
CA VAL A 116 -1.36 2.16 -12.74
C VAL A 116 -1.86 0.73 -12.63
N THR A 117 -1.18 -0.06 -11.81
CA THR A 117 -1.67 -1.35 -11.29
C THR A 117 -2.02 -1.17 -9.82
N LYS A 118 -3.25 -1.51 -9.43
CA LYS A 118 -3.70 -1.59 -8.04
C LYS A 118 -3.46 -2.99 -7.52
N GLU A 119 -2.58 -3.13 -6.54
CA GLU A 119 -2.17 -4.44 -6.03
C GLU A 119 -2.57 -4.62 -4.56
N TYR A 120 -2.98 -5.85 -4.23
CA TYR A 120 -3.23 -6.32 -2.88
C TYR A 120 -2.27 -7.47 -2.60
N VAL A 121 -1.39 -7.34 -1.59
CA VAL A 121 -0.57 -8.46 -1.13
C VAL A 121 -1.34 -9.26 -0.10
N ILE A 122 -1.58 -10.53 -0.40
CA ILE A 122 -2.18 -11.50 0.51
C ILE A 122 -1.07 -12.07 1.37
N ASN A 123 -1.05 -11.69 2.64
CA ASN A 123 -0.13 -12.24 3.64
C ASN A 123 -0.62 -13.62 4.09
N ASP A 124 -0.60 -14.58 3.17
CA ASP A 124 -1.06 -15.95 3.35
C ASP A 124 0.07 -16.92 3.71
N ALA A 125 1.20 -16.41 4.19
CA ALA A 125 2.28 -17.19 4.78
C ALA A 125 2.35 -17.00 6.31
N GLY A 126 3.02 -17.93 6.99
CA GLY A 126 3.34 -17.84 8.41
C GLY A 126 2.31 -18.41 9.38
N SER A 127 2.60 -18.27 10.68
CA SER A 127 1.91 -18.97 11.76
C SER A 127 0.44 -18.54 11.95
N GLN A 128 0.09 -17.31 11.55
CA GLN A 128 -1.30 -16.84 11.65
C GLN A 128 -2.26 -17.66 10.78
N ILE A 129 -1.78 -18.18 9.64
CA ILE A 129 -2.57 -19.02 8.75
C ILE A 129 -2.76 -20.41 9.34
N ASP A 130 -1.76 -20.95 10.04
CA ASP A 130 -1.92 -22.21 10.77
C ASP A 130 -2.94 -22.08 11.90
N VAL A 131 -2.90 -20.96 12.64
CA VAL A 131 -3.90 -20.65 13.66
C VAL A 131 -5.29 -20.53 13.05
N LEU A 132 -5.41 -19.85 11.90
CA LEU A 132 -6.67 -19.71 11.16
C LEU A 132 -7.23 -21.06 10.72
N GLY A 133 -6.40 -21.91 10.10
CA GLY A 133 -6.80 -23.25 9.66
C GLY A 133 -7.25 -24.13 10.83
N ARG A 134 -6.54 -24.09 11.98
CA ARG A 134 -6.95 -24.81 13.19
C ARG A 134 -8.28 -24.30 13.74
N SER A 135 -8.52 -22.99 13.66
CA SER A 135 -9.79 -22.37 14.09
C SER A 135 -10.94 -22.82 13.18
N ALA A 136 -10.72 -22.85 11.87
CA ALA A 136 -11.70 -23.34 10.90
C ALA A 136 -11.97 -24.85 11.05
N MET A 137 -10.96 -25.64 11.39
CA MET A 137 -11.11 -27.08 11.68
C MET A 137 -12.05 -27.32 12.88
N LEU A 138 -12.01 -26.46 13.91
CA LEU A 138 -12.98 -26.54 15.01
C LEU A 138 -14.40 -26.23 14.52
N ARG A 139 -14.59 -25.16 13.74
CA ARG A 139 -15.92 -24.84 13.17
C ARG A 139 -16.44 -25.92 12.20
N TYR A 140 -15.54 -26.60 11.50
CA TYR A 140 -15.87 -27.77 10.67
C TYR A 140 -16.37 -28.95 11.52
N ARG A 141 -15.69 -29.27 12.62
CA ARG A 141 -16.13 -30.31 13.56
C ARG A 141 -17.48 -29.98 14.21
N GLU A 142 -17.67 -28.71 14.59
CA GLU A 142 -18.96 -28.19 15.09
C GLU A 142 -20.08 -28.40 14.05
N ALA A 143 -19.83 -28.08 12.78
CA ALA A 143 -20.80 -28.29 11.70
C ALA A 143 -21.13 -29.78 11.43
N LEU A 144 -20.23 -30.70 11.78
CA LEU A 144 -20.47 -32.16 11.74
C LEU A 144 -21.20 -32.70 12.97
N GLY A 145 -21.53 -31.84 13.94
CA GLY A 145 -22.22 -32.20 15.18
C GLY A 145 -21.31 -32.66 16.31
N ASP A 146 -19.98 -32.47 16.20
CA ASP A 146 -19.08 -32.74 17.30
C ASP A 146 -19.20 -31.65 18.38
N ALA A 147 -19.12 -32.03 19.66
CA ALA A 147 -19.02 -31.08 20.75
C ALA A 147 -17.58 -30.52 20.83
N ILE A 148 -17.36 -29.30 20.32
CA ILE A 148 -16.03 -28.67 20.29
C ILE A 148 -15.67 -27.91 21.58
N GLY A 149 -16.64 -27.65 22.45
CA GLY A 149 -16.43 -26.86 23.67
C GLY A 149 -16.14 -25.39 23.39
N GLU A 150 -15.48 -24.72 24.33
CA GLU A 150 -14.98 -23.35 24.13
C GLU A 150 -13.77 -23.36 23.19
N ILE A 151 -13.70 -22.37 22.30
CA ILE A 151 -12.55 -22.21 21.40
C ILE A 151 -11.32 -21.86 22.26
N PRO A 152 -10.23 -22.66 22.19
CA PRO A 152 -9.02 -22.40 22.98
C PRO A 152 -8.42 -21.01 22.76
N ALA A 153 -7.82 -20.46 23.82
CA ALA A 153 -7.08 -19.21 23.74
C ALA A 153 -5.96 -19.28 22.69
N GLY A 154 -5.81 -18.23 21.88
CA GLY A 154 -4.83 -18.16 20.80
C GLY A 154 -5.35 -18.62 19.44
N LEU A 155 -6.56 -19.17 19.36
CA LEU A 155 -7.28 -19.40 18.09
C LEU A 155 -8.21 -18.21 17.77
N TYR A 156 -8.69 -18.14 16.54
CA TYR A 156 -9.67 -17.15 16.11
C TYR A 156 -11.08 -17.61 16.50
N PRO A 157 -11.77 -16.91 17.42
CA PRO A 157 -13.05 -17.37 17.94
C PRO A 157 -14.26 -16.90 17.09
N GLY A 158 -14.03 -16.00 16.13
CA GLY A 158 -15.11 -15.24 15.50
C GLY A 158 -16.12 -16.08 14.73
N ASP A 159 -17.38 -15.64 14.76
CA ASP A 159 -18.49 -16.32 14.09
C ASP A 159 -18.40 -16.29 12.56
N TYR A 160 -17.53 -15.43 12.00
CA TYR A 160 -17.23 -15.39 10.57
C TYR A 160 -16.60 -16.69 10.04
N LEU A 161 -16.08 -17.56 10.92
CA LEU A 161 -15.60 -18.89 10.55
C LEU A 161 -16.69 -19.97 10.57
N VAL A 162 -17.87 -19.70 11.15
CA VAL A 162 -18.99 -20.67 11.16
C VAL A 162 -19.42 -21.05 9.73
N PRO A 163 -19.64 -20.09 8.80
CA PRO A 163 -19.95 -20.43 7.41
C PRO A 163 -18.83 -21.23 6.73
N VAL A 164 -17.56 -20.99 7.08
CA VAL A 164 -16.42 -21.75 6.54
C VAL A 164 -16.48 -23.20 7.01
N GLY A 165 -16.72 -23.43 8.31
CA GLY A 165 -16.90 -24.78 8.86
C GLY A 165 -18.06 -25.53 8.22
N GLN A 166 -19.19 -24.85 7.99
CA GLN A 166 -20.35 -25.41 7.30
C GLN A 166 -20.04 -25.77 5.84
N ALA A 167 -19.32 -24.90 5.11
CA ALA A 167 -18.90 -25.17 3.74
C ALA A 167 -17.97 -26.38 3.66
N LEU A 168 -16.98 -26.47 4.57
CA LEU A 168 -16.09 -27.62 4.69
C LEU A 168 -16.85 -28.91 5.01
N ALA A 169 -17.84 -28.86 5.91
CA ALA A 169 -18.67 -30.02 6.25
C ALA A 169 -19.54 -30.47 5.07
N SER A 170 -20.07 -29.51 4.31
CA SER A 170 -20.84 -29.79 3.10
C SER A 170 -19.97 -30.37 1.98
N GLU A 171 -18.73 -29.90 1.80
CA GLU A 171 -17.83 -30.36 0.73
C GLU A 171 -17.21 -31.72 1.06
N PHE A 172 -16.76 -31.91 2.31
CA PHE A 172 -15.92 -33.05 2.67
C PHE A 172 -16.61 -34.08 3.57
N GLY A 173 -17.79 -33.80 4.14
CA GLY A 173 -18.39 -34.68 5.15
C GLY A 173 -17.42 -34.90 6.30
N ARG A 174 -17.16 -36.15 6.73
CA ARG A 174 -16.15 -36.47 7.77
C ARG A 174 -14.76 -36.80 7.22
N SER A 175 -14.52 -36.70 5.91
CA SER A 175 -13.30 -37.25 5.29
C SER A 175 -12.01 -36.58 5.79
N LEU A 176 -12.03 -35.27 6.06
CA LEU A 176 -10.85 -34.54 6.57
C LEU A 176 -10.41 -35.04 7.96
N LEU A 177 -11.33 -35.59 8.76
CA LEU A 177 -11.00 -36.18 10.08
C LEU A 177 -10.36 -37.57 9.98
N LEU A 178 -10.38 -38.17 8.80
CA LEU A 178 -9.79 -39.49 8.53
C LEU A 178 -8.42 -39.40 7.85
N MET A 179 -8.01 -38.19 7.46
CA MET A 179 -6.72 -37.90 6.83
C MET A 179 -5.66 -37.60 7.89
N PRO A 180 -4.36 -37.69 7.56
CA PRO A 180 -3.30 -37.15 8.40
C PRO A 180 -3.53 -35.65 8.67
N ASP A 181 -3.29 -35.22 9.91
CA ASP A 181 -3.57 -33.85 10.36
C ASP A 181 -2.96 -32.78 9.46
N GLU A 182 -1.74 -32.99 8.96
CA GLU A 182 -1.05 -32.04 8.10
C GLU A 182 -1.71 -31.89 6.72
N GLU A 183 -2.15 -32.99 6.12
CA GLU A 183 -2.85 -33.00 4.83
C GLU A 183 -4.23 -32.35 4.96
N ALA A 184 -4.97 -32.71 6.01
CA ALA A 184 -6.28 -32.11 6.30
C ALA A 184 -6.15 -30.61 6.55
N LEU A 185 -5.16 -30.19 7.34
CA LEU A 185 -4.94 -28.79 7.66
C LEU A 185 -4.54 -27.97 6.44
N ALA A 186 -3.75 -28.52 5.51
CA ALA A 186 -3.42 -27.85 4.26
C ALA A 186 -4.68 -27.50 3.45
N ILE A 187 -5.58 -28.48 3.28
CA ILE A 187 -6.86 -28.29 2.57
C ILE A 187 -7.73 -27.24 3.29
N VAL A 188 -7.85 -27.34 4.62
CA VAL A 188 -8.65 -26.40 5.41
C VAL A 188 -8.08 -24.99 5.32
N LYS A 189 -6.75 -24.82 5.36
CA LYS A 189 -6.10 -23.51 5.21
C LYS A 189 -6.44 -22.89 3.87
N ASP A 190 -6.31 -23.63 2.77
CA ASP A 190 -6.61 -23.14 1.43
C ASP A 190 -8.06 -22.66 1.32
N ARG A 191 -9.02 -23.51 1.71
CA ARG A 191 -10.44 -23.17 1.69
C ARG A 191 -10.79 -21.99 2.59
N THR A 192 -10.13 -21.89 3.74
CA THR A 192 -10.37 -20.78 4.68
C THR A 192 -9.82 -19.48 4.11
N ILE A 193 -8.62 -19.47 3.53
CA ILE A 193 -8.05 -18.28 2.88
C ILE A 193 -8.95 -17.82 1.75
N ASP A 194 -9.42 -18.73 0.90
CA ASP A 194 -10.33 -18.40 -0.21
C ASP A 194 -11.62 -17.73 0.32
N ALA A 195 -12.20 -18.26 1.39
CA ALA A 195 -13.39 -17.68 2.01
C ALA A 195 -13.13 -16.30 2.64
N MET A 196 -11.98 -16.11 3.30
CA MET A 196 -11.61 -14.82 3.87
C MET A 196 -11.34 -13.78 2.78
N MET A 197 -10.67 -14.18 1.69
CA MET A 197 -10.42 -13.29 0.55
C MET A 197 -11.70 -12.93 -0.19
N ALA A 198 -12.68 -13.83 -0.28
CA ALA A 198 -14.00 -13.50 -0.81
C ALA A 198 -14.69 -12.41 0.03
N MET A 199 -14.70 -12.57 1.37
CA MET A 199 -15.25 -11.58 2.29
C MET A 199 -14.55 -10.22 2.18
N ILE A 200 -13.21 -10.21 2.13
CA ILE A 200 -12.42 -8.98 1.96
C ILE A 200 -12.76 -8.29 0.63
N ARG A 201 -12.88 -9.04 -0.47
CA ARG A 201 -13.25 -8.46 -1.78
C ARG A 201 -14.64 -7.86 -1.75
N ASP A 202 -15.60 -8.51 -1.10
CA ASP A 202 -16.97 -7.99 -0.95
C ASP A 202 -16.96 -6.70 -0.11
N ASP A 203 -16.23 -6.68 1.01
CA ASP A 203 -16.06 -5.49 1.85
C ASP A 203 -15.43 -4.31 1.07
N LEU A 204 -14.40 -4.57 0.25
CA LEU A 204 -13.78 -3.56 -0.60
C LEU A 204 -14.74 -3.06 -1.70
N ALA A 205 -15.53 -3.96 -2.28
CA ALA A 205 -16.51 -3.59 -3.31
C ALA A 205 -17.61 -2.66 -2.75
N LEU A 206 -18.00 -2.81 -1.48
CA LEU A 206 -18.90 -1.86 -0.81
C LEU A 206 -18.34 -0.43 -0.73
N LEU A 207 -17.01 -0.29 -0.75
CA LEU A 207 -16.31 1.00 -0.79
C LEU A 207 -16.00 1.46 -2.22
N ASN A 208 -16.43 0.73 -3.25
CA ASN A 208 -16.07 0.93 -4.65
C ASN A 208 -14.53 0.87 -4.88
N VAL A 209 -13.86 0.04 -4.08
CA VAL A 209 -12.42 -0.22 -4.19
C VAL A 209 -12.22 -1.56 -4.91
N HIS A 210 -11.44 -1.53 -5.98
CA HIS A 210 -11.14 -2.70 -6.79
C HIS A 210 -9.65 -2.76 -7.10
N HIS A 211 -9.03 -3.90 -6.84
CA HIS A 211 -7.64 -4.18 -7.17
C HIS A 211 -7.55 -5.00 -8.46
N ASP A 212 -6.50 -4.75 -9.23
CA ASP A 212 -6.19 -5.45 -10.48
C ASP A 212 -5.48 -6.78 -10.21
N VAL A 213 -4.58 -6.78 -9.22
CA VAL A 213 -3.73 -7.91 -8.88
C VAL A 213 -3.86 -8.25 -7.40
N PHE A 214 -3.96 -9.54 -7.11
CA PHE A 214 -3.84 -10.08 -5.76
C PHE A 214 -2.64 -11.01 -5.72
N PHE A 215 -1.58 -10.60 -5.02
CA PHE A 215 -0.31 -11.30 -4.97
C PHE A 215 -0.20 -12.13 -3.69
N SER A 216 0.00 -13.44 -3.80
CA SER A 216 0.12 -14.33 -2.65
C SER A 216 1.57 -14.42 -2.16
N GLU A 217 1.80 -14.10 -0.89
CA GLU A 217 3.09 -14.22 -0.21
C GLU A 217 3.60 -15.67 -0.22
N ARG A 218 2.70 -16.68 -0.17
CA ARG A 218 3.09 -18.10 -0.32
C ARG A 218 3.92 -18.36 -1.57
N THR A 219 3.70 -17.60 -2.65
CA THR A 219 4.47 -17.76 -3.90
C THR A 219 5.92 -17.29 -3.77
N LEU A 220 6.26 -16.48 -2.77
CA LEU A 220 7.65 -16.10 -2.45
C LEU A 220 8.39 -17.22 -1.72
N HIS A 221 7.67 -18.01 -0.91
CA HIS A 221 8.21 -19.13 -0.15
C HIS A 221 8.18 -20.47 -0.90
N ALA A 222 7.42 -20.55 -1.99
CA ALA A 222 7.39 -21.70 -2.90
C ALA A 222 8.78 -22.00 -3.52
N ASP A 223 8.95 -23.22 -4.04
CA ASP A 223 10.20 -23.70 -4.65
C ASP A 223 11.44 -23.46 -3.78
N HIS A 224 11.28 -23.79 -2.49
CA HIS A 224 12.24 -23.52 -1.43
C HIS A 224 12.58 -22.02 -1.31
N ALA A 225 11.69 -21.08 -1.54
CA ALA A 225 11.97 -19.64 -1.54
C ALA A 225 13.01 -19.19 -2.59
N ARG A 226 12.89 -19.70 -3.82
CA ARG A 226 13.79 -19.35 -4.94
C ARG A 226 13.83 -17.85 -5.22
N LYS A 227 12.67 -17.17 -5.21
CA LYS A 227 12.56 -15.73 -5.46
C LYS A 227 13.38 -14.93 -4.45
N ILE A 228 13.18 -15.21 -3.16
CA ILE A 228 13.92 -14.57 -2.06
C ILE A 228 15.43 -14.79 -2.21
N ARG A 229 15.86 -16.03 -2.44
CA ARG A 229 17.30 -16.31 -2.66
C ARG A 229 17.88 -15.57 -3.86
N SER A 230 17.12 -15.47 -4.96
CA SER A 230 17.57 -14.75 -6.16
C SER A 230 17.78 -13.27 -5.86
N ALA A 231 16.80 -12.62 -5.20
CA ALA A 231 16.90 -11.22 -4.81
C ALA A 231 18.10 -10.96 -3.88
N ILE A 232 18.30 -11.81 -2.88
CA ILE A 232 19.44 -11.73 -1.97
C ILE A 232 20.77 -11.87 -2.73
N ASN A 233 20.88 -12.82 -3.67
CA ASN A 233 22.09 -13.00 -4.46
C ASN A 233 22.38 -11.77 -5.33
N ASP A 234 21.37 -11.25 -6.02
CA ASP A 234 21.52 -10.09 -6.90
C ASP A 234 21.94 -8.84 -6.14
N LEU A 235 21.34 -8.61 -4.96
CA LEU A 235 21.69 -7.48 -4.09
C LEU A 235 23.05 -7.66 -3.41
N THR A 236 23.47 -8.90 -3.16
CA THR A 236 24.83 -9.20 -2.69
C THR A 236 25.86 -8.84 -3.76
N LEU A 237 25.62 -9.22 -5.01
CA LEU A 237 26.50 -8.88 -6.14
C LEU A 237 26.61 -7.38 -6.39
N LYS A 238 25.55 -6.62 -6.10
CA LYS A 238 25.53 -5.15 -6.16
C LYS A 238 26.15 -4.47 -4.92
N GLY A 239 26.59 -5.24 -3.93
CA GLY A 239 27.24 -4.73 -2.71
C GLY A 239 26.27 -4.18 -1.64
N HIS A 240 24.96 -4.40 -1.80
CA HIS A 240 23.94 -3.94 -0.85
C HIS A 240 23.74 -4.90 0.32
N ILE A 241 24.16 -6.15 0.19
CA ILE A 241 24.07 -7.16 1.25
C ILE A 241 25.46 -7.57 1.69
N TYR A 242 25.63 -7.76 3.01
CA TYR A 242 26.91 -8.17 3.61
C TYR A 242 26.69 -9.06 4.84
N LYS A 243 27.77 -9.65 5.33
CA LYS A 243 27.80 -10.36 6.62
C LYS A 243 28.30 -9.40 7.71
N GLY A 244 27.53 -9.25 8.78
CA GLY A 244 27.84 -8.34 9.88
C GLY A 244 27.06 -8.65 11.14
N LYS A 245 27.33 -7.89 12.20
CA LYS A 245 26.64 -8.02 13.50
C LYS A 245 25.77 -6.80 13.74
N LEU A 246 24.57 -7.03 14.25
CA LEU A 246 23.68 -5.95 14.71
C LEU A 246 23.87 -5.71 16.20
N PRO A 247 23.75 -4.44 16.66
CA PRO A 247 23.68 -4.16 18.09
C PRO A 247 22.45 -4.83 18.71
N PRO A 248 22.45 -5.05 20.04
CA PRO A 248 21.26 -5.53 20.73
C PRO A 248 20.07 -4.59 20.49
N PRO A 249 18.84 -5.12 20.36
CA PRO A 249 17.65 -4.31 20.14
C PRO A 249 17.48 -3.31 21.28
N LYS A 250 17.00 -2.11 20.94
CA LYS A 250 16.67 -1.07 21.91
C LYS A 250 15.33 -1.42 22.57
N GLY A 251 15.36 -2.14 23.69
CA GLY A 251 14.16 -2.54 24.43
C GLY A 251 14.27 -3.94 25.03
N GLU A 252 13.13 -4.64 25.15
CA GLU A 252 13.14 -6.06 25.50
C GLU A 252 13.89 -6.85 24.43
N LYS A 253 14.82 -7.71 24.89
CA LYS A 253 15.49 -8.64 24.01
C LYS A 253 14.53 -9.77 23.69
N PRO A 254 14.22 -10.00 22.40
CA PRO A 254 13.54 -11.22 22.01
C PRO A 254 14.29 -12.45 22.56
N ASP A 255 13.55 -13.48 22.94
CA ASP A 255 14.14 -14.72 23.47
C ASP A 255 15.10 -15.40 22.47
N ASP A 256 14.95 -15.11 21.18
CA ASP A 256 15.78 -15.62 20.08
C ASP A 256 16.92 -14.67 19.66
N TRP A 257 17.18 -13.60 20.42
CA TRP A 257 18.30 -12.69 20.12
C TRP A 257 19.66 -13.30 20.50
N GLU A 258 20.57 -13.34 19.54
CA GLU A 258 21.94 -13.81 19.72
C GLU A 258 22.95 -12.83 19.11
N ASP A 259 24.09 -12.62 19.78
CA ASP A 259 25.24 -11.91 19.20
C ASP A 259 25.94 -12.82 18.17
N ARG A 260 25.43 -12.78 16.95
CA ARG A 260 25.92 -13.58 15.82
C ARG A 260 26.10 -12.74 14.57
N GLU A 261 26.93 -13.25 13.67
CA GLU A 261 27.04 -12.70 12.32
C GLU A 261 25.80 -13.09 11.50
N GLN A 262 25.23 -12.10 10.80
CA GLN A 262 23.96 -12.19 10.11
C GLN A 262 24.10 -11.71 8.66
N THR A 263 23.20 -12.16 7.79
CA THR A 263 23.05 -11.59 6.44
C THR A 263 22.25 -10.29 6.56
N LEU A 264 22.89 -9.16 6.29
CA LEU A 264 22.33 -7.83 6.51
C LEU A 264 22.20 -7.07 5.18
N PHE A 265 21.08 -6.39 5.00
CA PHE A 265 20.89 -5.38 3.97
C PHE A 265 21.35 -4.02 4.49
N ARG A 266 22.19 -3.31 3.72
CA ARG A 266 22.75 -1.98 4.04
C ARG A 266 21.71 -0.86 3.94
N SER A 267 20.61 -0.94 4.68
CA SER A 267 19.56 0.07 4.64
C SER A 267 20.00 1.42 5.23
N THR A 268 21.01 1.44 6.11
CA THR A 268 21.57 2.70 6.64
C THR A 268 22.19 3.58 5.56
N ALA A 269 22.71 2.98 4.48
CA ALA A 269 23.27 3.72 3.34
C ALA A 269 22.19 4.51 2.57
N VAL A 270 20.92 4.20 2.76
CA VAL A 270 19.78 4.84 2.11
C VAL A 270 18.83 5.54 3.09
N GLY A 271 19.29 5.76 4.33
CA GLY A 271 18.60 6.61 5.33
C GLY A 271 17.81 5.88 6.40
N ASP A 272 17.91 4.55 6.49
CA ASP A 272 17.31 3.77 7.58
C ASP A 272 18.12 3.89 8.88
N ASP A 273 17.50 3.60 10.02
CA ASP A 273 18.10 3.76 11.35
C ASP A 273 19.13 2.67 11.70
N MET A 274 18.91 1.47 11.16
CA MET A 274 19.76 0.30 11.35
C MET A 274 19.63 -0.63 10.14
N ASP A 275 20.72 -1.35 9.84
CA ASP A 275 20.72 -2.37 8.80
C ASP A 275 19.74 -3.51 9.14
N ARG A 276 19.08 -4.06 8.11
CA ARG A 276 18.00 -5.04 8.28
C ARG A 276 18.50 -6.46 8.08
N ALA A 277 18.17 -7.35 9.01
CA ALA A 277 18.47 -8.77 8.88
C ALA A 277 17.55 -9.45 7.88
N LEU A 278 18.14 -10.27 7.00
CA LEU A 278 17.43 -11.03 5.97
C LEU A 278 17.19 -12.50 6.36
N VAL A 279 17.94 -13.02 7.33
CA VAL A 279 17.89 -14.43 7.74
C VAL A 279 17.89 -14.53 9.27
N LYS A 280 16.95 -15.31 9.83
CA LYS A 280 16.78 -15.58 11.26
C LYS A 280 17.83 -16.53 11.83
N SER A 281 17.78 -16.77 13.15
CA SER A 281 18.66 -17.68 13.91
C SER A 281 18.57 -19.12 13.41
N ASP A 282 17.35 -19.57 13.14
CA ASP A 282 17.02 -20.89 12.61
C ASP A 282 17.33 -21.09 11.11
N GLY A 283 17.86 -20.07 10.42
CA GLY A 283 18.17 -20.12 8.99
C GLY A 283 16.99 -19.80 8.06
N THR A 284 15.80 -19.56 8.59
CA THR A 284 14.64 -19.12 7.80
C THR A 284 14.74 -17.64 7.41
N PHE A 285 14.00 -17.22 6.39
CA PHE A 285 13.97 -15.82 5.95
C PHE A 285 13.13 -14.94 6.88
N THR A 286 13.54 -13.67 7.01
CA THR A 286 12.73 -12.66 7.69
C THR A 286 11.62 -12.15 6.77
N TYR A 287 10.57 -11.53 7.32
CA TYR A 287 9.55 -10.85 6.51
C TYR A 287 10.18 -9.77 5.61
N PHE A 288 11.19 -9.06 6.10
CA PHE A 288 11.94 -8.09 5.30
C PHE A 288 12.62 -8.73 4.08
N ALA A 289 13.06 -9.99 4.17
CA ALA A 289 13.61 -10.69 3.00
C ALA A 289 12.55 -11.07 1.98
N ALA A 290 11.30 -11.28 2.40
CA ALA A 290 10.17 -11.46 1.49
C ALA A 290 9.82 -10.12 0.80
N ASP A 291 9.77 -9.01 1.54
CA ASP A 291 9.51 -7.67 0.97
C ASP A 291 10.57 -7.22 -0.05
N VAL A 292 11.80 -7.69 0.09
CA VAL A 292 12.91 -7.41 -0.84
C VAL A 292 12.77 -8.18 -2.16
N ALA A 293 12.00 -9.27 -2.19
CA ALA A 293 11.98 -10.26 -3.27
C ALA A 293 10.84 -10.07 -4.27
#